data_AF-A0A1I2J762-F1
#
_entry.id   AF-A0A1I2J762-F1
#
_cell.length_a   1.000
_cell.length_b   1.000
_cell.length_c   1.000
_cell.angle_alpha   90.00
_cell.angle_beta   90.00
_cell.angle_gamma   90.00
#
_symmetry.space_group_name_H-M   'P 1'
#
loop_
_entity.id
_entity.type
_entity.pdbx_description
1 polymer ?
#
loop_
_entity_poly.entity_id
_entity_poly.type
_entity_poly.pdbx_seq_one_letter_code
_entity_poly.pdbx_strand_id
1 'polypeptide(L)'
;MLVEVYQPKSLSPSRLDKLLAGGWFRTSSSISRLQYLCIDGTVGSVINIRAKLSDYQFSKSFRKLLAKNKKKFTHIIRKASIDEVKEMLYQKQKSRFEIFVMENLHVFLYDYLDARDCVFDTYEIAVYDGDRLVAVSFFDLGFQSIASILGLHDQDYQKYSLGTYTMLLEIEYAKAKGFTCYYPGYVVLSNKGYTFDYKLRLANLEYRDILGEWKPISEVESEYWIHQVLEEKKQAIETLFEKYNIDCQEVLYPYFAIAHFITHYQCVSTAIYFLISERHHQQLILEYLIEEATYRVGYVSPINDIFIEMMVENVKLSDKFITTSHYYKRPLKYEEIVLETISLPQAIAKILELKVFEG
;
A
#
# COMPACT_ATOMS: atom_id res chain seq x y z
N MET A 1 13.85 -5.16 6.61
CA MET A 1 13.47 -4.30 5.47
C MET A 1 11.97 -4.04 5.54
N LEU A 2 11.59 -2.78 5.72
CA LEU A 2 10.18 -2.38 5.89
C LEU A 2 9.45 -2.17 4.56
N VAL A 3 10.18 -1.80 3.52
CA VAL A 3 9.69 -1.66 2.15
C VAL A 3 10.70 -2.30 1.22
N GLU A 4 10.21 -3.22 0.41
CA GLU A 4 10.98 -3.90 -0.62
C GLU A 4 10.21 -3.86 -1.93
N VAL A 5 10.91 -3.61 -3.02
CA VAL A 5 10.33 -3.64 -4.36
C VAL A 5 11.21 -4.47 -5.29
N TYR A 6 10.54 -5.28 -6.10
CA TYR A 6 11.18 -6.15 -7.08
C TYR A 6 10.43 -6.07 -8.40
N GLN A 7 11.16 -5.80 -9.49
CA GLN A 7 10.61 -5.79 -10.85
C GLN A 7 11.12 -7.03 -11.61
N PRO A 8 10.32 -8.12 -11.68
CA PRO A 8 10.73 -9.32 -12.40
C PRO A 8 10.78 -9.11 -13.91
N LYS A 9 11.89 -9.51 -14.55
CA LYS A 9 11.98 -9.65 -16.02
C LYS A 9 11.24 -10.88 -16.56
N SER A 10 11.00 -11.86 -15.70
CA SER A 10 10.25 -13.07 -16.00
C SER A 10 9.69 -13.63 -14.69
N LEU A 11 8.47 -14.15 -14.72
CA LEU A 11 7.80 -14.66 -13.53
C LEU A 11 7.07 -15.97 -13.84
N SER A 12 7.57 -17.09 -13.32
CA SER A 12 6.85 -18.36 -13.42
C SER A 12 5.74 -18.44 -12.38
N PRO A 13 4.68 -19.24 -12.62
CA PRO A 13 3.58 -19.41 -11.66
C PRO A 13 4.04 -19.84 -10.26
N SER A 14 5.01 -20.76 -10.16
CA SER A 14 5.57 -21.18 -8.87
C SER A 14 6.44 -20.12 -8.21
N ARG A 15 7.06 -19.22 -8.98
CA ARG A 15 7.81 -18.09 -8.42
C ARG A 15 6.86 -17.04 -7.87
N LEU A 16 5.73 -16.78 -8.54
CA LEU A 16 4.66 -15.95 -8.01
C LEU A 16 4.14 -16.51 -6.68
N ASP A 17 3.86 -17.81 -6.59
CA ASP A 17 3.42 -18.45 -5.33
C ASP A 17 4.42 -18.21 -4.17
N LYS A 18 5.73 -18.35 -4.43
CA LYS A 18 6.77 -18.11 -3.42
C LYS A 18 6.79 -16.66 -2.94
N LEU A 19 6.61 -15.72 -3.86
CA LEU A 19 6.54 -14.29 -3.52
C LEU A 19 5.28 -13.99 -2.70
N LEU A 20 4.11 -14.47 -3.13
CA LEU A 20 2.85 -14.31 -2.40
C LEU A 20 2.95 -14.89 -0.98
N ALA A 21 3.51 -16.09 -0.83
CA ALA A 21 3.77 -16.72 0.47
C ALA A 21 4.75 -15.89 1.33
N GLY A 22 5.65 -15.13 0.72
CA GLY A 22 6.56 -14.21 1.40
C GLY A 22 5.94 -12.85 1.79
N GLY A 23 4.64 -12.64 1.56
CA GLY A 23 3.94 -11.39 1.84
C GLY A 23 4.07 -10.33 0.73
N TRP A 24 4.58 -10.72 -0.43
CA TRP A 24 4.67 -9.81 -1.56
C TRP A 24 3.32 -9.68 -2.27
N PHE A 25 3.00 -8.49 -2.77
CA PHE A 25 1.80 -8.22 -3.55
C PHE A 25 2.14 -7.35 -4.76
N ARG A 26 1.37 -7.51 -5.84
CA ARG A 26 1.62 -6.80 -7.09
C ARG A 26 1.36 -5.29 -6.94
N THR A 27 2.22 -4.50 -7.57
CA THR A 27 2.07 -3.06 -7.74
C THR A 27 2.43 -2.73 -9.19
N SER A 28 1.42 -2.63 -10.06
CA SER A 28 1.61 -2.50 -11.52
C SER A 28 2.51 -3.60 -12.11
N SER A 29 3.56 -3.26 -12.87
CA SER A 29 4.52 -4.23 -13.44
C SER A 29 5.55 -4.78 -12.43
N SER A 30 5.44 -4.39 -11.15
CA SER A 30 6.36 -4.77 -10.08
C SER A 30 5.64 -5.54 -8.98
N ILE A 31 6.40 -6.09 -8.05
CA ILE A 31 5.88 -6.71 -6.83
C ILE A 31 6.59 -6.10 -5.63
N SER A 32 5.83 -5.81 -4.59
CA SER A 32 6.31 -5.08 -3.43
C SER A 32 5.92 -5.77 -2.14
N ARG A 33 6.71 -5.55 -1.10
CA ARG A 33 6.38 -5.93 0.28
C ARG A 33 6.56 -4.70 1.15
N LEU A 34 5.48 -4.27 1.79
CA LEU A 34 5.45 -3.12 2.68
C LEU A 34 4.91 -3.57 4.03
N GLN A 35 5.53 -3.15 5.13
CA GLN A 35 5.03 -3.41 6.48
C GLN A 35 4.17 -2.25 7.02
N TYR A 36 4.23 -1.08 6.40
CA TYR A 36 3.41 0.08 6.74
C TYR A 36 3.26 1.03 5.55
N LEU A 37 2.28 1.93 5.60
CA LEU A 37 1.99 2.91 4.56
C LEU A 37 1.22 4.12 5.11
N CYS A 38 1.15 5.21 4.34
CA CYS A 38 0.36 6.40 4.69
C CYS A 38 -1.08 6.27 4.19
N ILE A 39 -2.07 6.18 5.08
CA ILE A 39 -3.48 6.07 4.72
C ILE A 39 -4.36 6.84 5.70
N ASP A 40 -5.47 7.38 5.21
CA ASP A 40 -6.43 8.16 5.97
C ASP A 40 -5.77 9.32 6.75
N GLY A 41 -4.71 9.88 6.19
CA GLY A 41 -3.90 10.94 6.79
C GLY A 41 -3.17 10.54 8.07
N THR A 42 -2.84 9.27 8.22
CA THR A 42 -2.02 8.71 9.30
C THR A 42 -1.09 7.64 8.74
N VAL A 43 -0.31 7.00 9.61
CA VAL A 43 0.42 5.78 9.27
C VAL A 43 -0.38 4.55 9.70
N GLY A 44 -0.48 3.57 8.80
CA GLY A 44 -1.09 2.29 9.08
C GLY A 44 -0.13 1.14 8.84
N SER A 45 -0.19 0.12 9.69
CA SER A 45 0.51 -1.15 9.52
C SER A 45 -0.19 -2.02 8.49
N VAL A 46 0.59 -2.56 7.55
CA VAL A 46 0.11 -3.43 6.49
C VAL A 46 0.10 -4.87 7.00
N ILE A 47 -1.07 -5.50 6.93
CA ILE A 47 -1.27 -6.89 7.36
C ILE A 47 -1.61 -7.69 6.12
N ASN A 48 -0.62 -8.42 5.59
CA ASN A 48 -0.85 -9.33 4.48
C ASN A 48 -1.75 -10.48 4.92
N ILE A 49 -2.76 -10.78 4.10
CA ILE A 49 -3.73 -11.81 4.41
C ILE A 49 -3.87 -12.81 3.26
N ARG A 50 -4.21 -14.05 3.59
CA ARG A 50 -4.56 -15.10 2.63
C ARG A 50 -5.68 -15.95 3.17
N ALA A 51 -6.54 -16.46 2.29
CA ALA A 51 -7.51 -17.49 2.63
C ALA A 51 -7.00 -18.85 2.16
N LYS A 52 -6.93 -19.81 3.08
CA LYS A 52 -6.73 -21.23 2.71
C LYS A 52 -8.00 -21.78 2.08
N LEU A 53 -7.88 -22.32 0.87
CA LEU A 53 -8.99 -22.82 0.08
C LEU A 53 -9.33 -24.28 0.34
N SER A 54 -8.43 -25.03 0.99
CA SER A 54 -8.71 -26.37 1.53
C SER A 54 -9.92 -26.29 2.48
N ASP A 55 -10.95 -27.07 2.18
CA ASP A 55 -12.21 -27.10 2.92
C ASP A 55 -12.91 -25.74 3.09
N TYR A 56 -12.59 -24.74 2.26
CA TYR A 56 -13.16 -23.42 2.36
C TYR A 56 -14.66 -23.44 2.10
N GLN A 57 -15.44 -22.92 3.06
CA GLN A 57 -16.89 -22.79 2.95
C GLN A 57 -17.31 -21.32 3.04
N PHE A 58 -18.14 -20.88 2.10
CA PHE A 58 -18.72 -19.56 2.18
C PHE A 58 -19.68 -19.44 3.37
N SER A 59 -19.54 -18.36 4.12
CA SER A 59 -20.48 -18.01 5.18
C SER A 59 -21.91 -17.90 4.66
N LYS A 60 -22.91 -18.00 5.56
CA LYS A 60 -24.33 -17.87 5.17
C LYS A 60 -24.62 -16.55 4.45
N SER A 61 -23.97 -15.45 4.84
CA SER A 61 -24.16 -14.14 4.20
C SER A 61 -23.54 -14.09 2.81
N PHE A 62 -22.35 -14.66 2.61
CA PHE A 62 -21.73 -14.76 1.28
C PHE A 62 -22.50 -15.69 0.34
N ARG A 63 -23.01 -16.83 0.81
CA ARG A 63 -23.89 -17.69 0.02
C ARG A 63 -25.17 -16.97 -0.43
N LYS A 64 -25.79 -16.18 0.47
CA LYS A 64 -26.95 -15.35 0.13
C LYS A 64 -26.61 -14.27 -0.90
N LEU A 65 -25.46 -13.60 -0.76
CA LEU A 65 -25.01 -12.58 -1.70
C LEU A 65 -24.77 -13.18 -3.09
N LEU A 66 -24.03 -14.28 -3.17
CA LEU A 66 -23.80 -15.02 -4.42
C LEU A 66 -25.13 -15.43 -5.07
N ALA A 67 -26.04 -16.05 -4.31
CA ALA A 67 -27.33 -16.49 -4.83
C ALA A 67 -28.22 -15.34 -5.30
N LYS A 68 -28.23 -14.19 -4.59
CA LYS A 68 -28.97 -12.99 -4.99
C LYS A 68 -28.41 -12.43 -6.30
N ASN A 69 -27.09 -12.27 -6.39
CA ASN A 69 -26.46 -11.62 -7.53
C ASN A 69 -26.46 -12.52 -8.77
N LYS A 70 -26.28 -13.83 -8.63
CA LYS A 70 -26.37 -14.82 -9.73
C LYS A 70 -27.74 -14.88 -10.41
N LYS A 71 -28.81 -14.41 -9.75
CA LYS A 71 -30.14 -14.30 -10.37
C LYS A 71 -30.30 -13.10 -11.30
N LYS A 72 -29.48 -12.06 -11.11
CA LYS A 72 -29.59 -10.78 -11.84
C LYS A 72 -28.45 -10.60 -12.84
N PHE A 73 -27.24 -10.98 -12.46
CA PHE A 73 -26.05 -10.70 -13.25
C PHE A 73 -25.48 -11.96 -13.86
N THR A 74 -24.94 -11.81 -15.07
CA THR A 74 -24.05 -12.80 -15.69
C THR A 74 -22.61 -12.40 -15.44
N HIS A 75 -21.68 -13.35 -15.57
CA HIS A 75 -20.26 -13.03 -15.53
C HIS A 75 -19.48 -13.92 -16.49
N ILE A 76 -18.34 -13.41 -16.94
CA ILE A 76 -17.36 -14.15 -17.75
C ILE A 76 -16.00 -14.08 -17.06
N ILE A 77 -15.19 -15.12 -17.27
CA ILE A 77 -13.81 -15.19 -16.77
C ILE A 77 -12.90 -15.45 -17.96
N ARG A 78 -11.91 -14.58 -18.17
CA ARG A 78 -10.99 -14.64 -19.32
C ARG A 78 -9.66 -13.94 -19.00
N LYS A 79 -8.70 -14.00 -19.93
CA LYS A 79 -7.50 -13.15 -19.86
C LYS A 79 -7.90 -11.68 -19.74
N ALA A 80 -7.21 -10.95 -18.89
CA ALA A 80 -7.49 -9.54 -18.66
C ALA A 80 -7.38 -8.75 -19.97
N SER A 81 -8.34 -7.87 -20.22
CA SER A 81 -8.30 -6.94 -21.34
C SER A 81 -8.78 -5.58 -20.89
N ILE A 82 -8.17 -4.52 -21.42
CA ILE A 82 -8.58 -3.16 -21.13
C ILE A 82 -9.45 -2.67 -22.28
N ASP A 83 -10.57 -2.06 -21.93
CA ASP A 83 -11.49 -1.41 -22.85
C ASP A 83 -11.96 -0.08 -22.23
N GLU A 84 -12.60 0.76 -23.03
CA GLU A 84 -13.08 2.08 -22.61
C GLU A 84 -14.04 2.00 -21.42
N VAL A 85 -14.84 0.93 -21.32
CA VAL A 85 -15.84 0.78 -20.25
C VAL A 85 -15.16 0.50 -18.91
N LYS A 86 -14.14 -0.36 -18.90
CA LYS A 86 -13.32 -0.64 -17.71
C LYS A 86 -12.50 0.58 -17.31
N GLU A 87 -11.95 1.31 -18.28
CA GLU A 87 -11.25 2.57 -18.01
C GLU A 87 -12.20 3.59 -17.35
N MET A 88 -13.43 3.75 -17.86
CA MET A 88 -14.43 4.62 -17.23
C MET A 88 -14.75 4.18 -15.78
N LEU A 89 -14.87 2.87 -15.52
CA LEU A 89 -15.06 2.38 -14.15
C LEU A 89 -13.87 2.72 -13.25
N TYR A 90 -12.64 2.63 -13.76
CA TYR A 90 -11.43 3.01 -13.04
C TYR A 90 -11.43 4.50 -12.72
N GLN A 91 -11.64 5.36 -13.73
CA GLN A 91 -11.65 6.82 -13.56
C GLN A 91 -12.68 7.28 -12.53
N LYS A 92 -13.87 6.66 -12.50
CA LYS A 92 -14.92 6.96 -11.50
C LYS A 92 -14.56 6.55 -10.07
N GLN A 93 -13.64 5.60 -9.89
CA GLN A 93 -13.28 5.04 -8.58
C GLN A 93 -11.88 5.41 -8.12
N LYS A 94 -11.00 5.92 -8.99
CA LYS A 94 -9.58 6.11 -8.67
C LYS A 94 -9.35 7.02 -7.46
N SER A 95 -10.25 7.97 -7.21
CA SER A 95 -10.20 8.89 -6.05
C SER A 95 -10.32 8.19 -4.69
N ARG A 96 -10.82 6.95 -4.65
CA ARG A 96 -10.88 6.15 -3.41
C ARG A 96 -9.53 5.54 -3.03
N PHE A 97 -8.59 5.44 -3.98
CA PHE A 97 -7.25 4.94 -3.70
C PHE A 97 -6.41 6.08 -3.17
N GLU A 98 -5.59 5.80 -2.17
CA GLU A 98 -4.78 6.83 -1.48
C GLU A 98 -3.32 6.80 -1.90
N ILE A 99 -2.79 5.59 -2.09
CA ILE A 99 -1.44 5.33 -2.57
C ILE A 99 -1.52 4.56 -3.88
N PHE A 100 -0.48 4.66 -4.70
CA PHE A 100 -0.35 3.97 -5.99
C PHE A 100 -1.50 4.33 -6.95
N VAL A 101 -1.93 5.60 -6.92
CA VAL A 101 -2.96 6.10 -7.83
C VAL A 101 -2.31 6.35 -9.19
N MET A 102 -2.65 5.51 -10.17
CA MET A 102 -2.14 5.63 -11.53
C MET A 102 -3.08 6.48 -12.39
N GLU A 103 -2.55 7.08 -13.46
CA GLU A 103 -3.33 7.95 -14.34
C GLU A 103 -4.54 7.24 -14.97
N ASN A 104 -4.34 6.01 -15.42
CA ASN A 104 -5.31 5.17 -16.11
C ASN A 104 -5.17 3.69 -15.72
N LEU A 105 -6.14 2.86 -16.12
CA LEU A 105 -6.17 1.43 -15.80
C LEU A 105 -5.02 0.66 -16.45
N HIS A 106 -4.56 1.10 -17.62
CA HIS A 106 -3.43 0.48 -18.30
C HIS A 106 -2.15 0.61 -17.48
N VAL A 107 -1.82 1.82 -17.04
CA VAL A 107 -0.65 2.07 -16.18
C VAL A 107 -0.80 1.35 -14.83
N PHE A 108 -2.03 1.24 -14.31
CA PHE A 108 -2.29 0.46 -13.10
C PHE A 108 -1.93 -1.02 -13.22
N LEU A 109 -2.25 -1.66 -14.36
CA LEU A 109 -2.01 -3.09 -14.55
C LEU A 109 -0.62 -3.35 -15.14
N TYR A 110 -0.24 -2.63 -16.18
CA TYR A 110 0.90 -2.96 -17.04
C TYR A 110 2.01 -1.92 -17.02
N ASP A 111 1.88 -0.87 -16.21
CA ASP A 111 2.77 0.29 -16.27
C ASP A 111 2.73 0.89 -17.70
N TYR A 112 3.88 1.28 -18.25
CA TYR A 112 4.00 1.72 -19.63
C TYR A 112 4.33 0.57 -20.61
N LEU A 113 4.25 -0.69 -20.15
CA LEU A 113 4.51 -1.87 -20.99
C LEU A 113 3.25 -2.28 -21.76
N ASP A 114 3.44 -2.88 -22.95
CA ASP A 114 2.34 -3.57 -23.62
C ASP A 114 1.86 -4.73 -22.73
N ALA A 115 0.55 -5.01 -22.71
CA ALA A 115 -0.01 -6.13 -21.96
C ALA A 115 0.65 -7.47 -22.32
N ARG A 116 1.19 -7.62 -23.54
CA ARG A 116 1.94 -8.81 -23.99
C ARG A 116 3.29 -8.97 -23.32
N ASP A 117 3.87 -7.88 -22.85
CA ASP A 117 5.16 -7.85 -22.14
C ASP A 117 4.99 -7.97 -20.62
N CYS A 118 3.74 -7.98 -20.14
CA CYS A 118 3.42 -8.21 -18.74
C CYS A 118 3.83 -9.63 -18.31
N VAL A 119 4.71 -9.71 -17.32
CA VAL A 119 5.20 -10.98 -16.77
C VAL A 119 4.18 -11.73 -15.91
N PHE A 120 3.11 -11.05 -15.50
CA PHE A 120 2.04 -11.64 -14.69
C PHE A 120 0.96 -12.26 -15.58
N ASP A 121 0.50 -13.45 -15.17
CA ASP A 121 -0.64 -14.10 -15.82
C ASP A 121 -1.97 -13.58 -15.27
N THR A 122 -2.44 -12.47 -15.83
CA THR A 122 -3.61 -11.75 -15.35
C THR A 122 -4.91 -12.17 -16.05
N TYR A 123 -5.91 -12.47 -15.23
CA TYR A 123 -7.28 -12.76 -15.63
C TYR A 123 -8.24 -11.68 -15.11
N GLU A 124 -9.42 -11.62 -15.71
CA GLU A 124 -10.52 -10.77 -15.26
C GLU A 124 -11.80 -11.58 -15.00
N ILE A 125 -12.60 -11.12 -14.04
CA ILE A 125 -14.02 -11.49 -13.91
C ILE A 125 -14.85 -10.26 -14.26
N ALA A 126 -15.52 -10.28 -15.40
CA ALA A 126 -16.38 -9.20 -15.86
C ALA A 126 -17.86 -9.56 -15.59
N VAL A 127 -18.57 -8.70 -14.87
CA VAL A 127 -19.96 -8.89 -14.42
C VAL A 127 -20.89 -7.94 -15.17
N TYR A 128 -21.98 -8.48 -15.71
CA TYR A 128 -22.90 -7.77 -16.59
C TYR A 128 -24.34 -7.76 -16.07
N ASP A 129 -25.05 -6.64 -16.29
CA ASP A 129 -26.50 -6.50 -16.17
C ASP A 129 -27.09 -6.33 -17.58
N GLY A 130 -27.53 -7.43 -18.18
CA GLY A 130 -27.76 -7.48 -19.64
C GLY A 130 -26.43 -7.32 -20.38
N ASP A 131 -26.34 -6.32 -21.25
CA ASP A 131 -25.12 -6.00 -22.01
C ASP A 131 -24.21 -4.98 -21.30
N ARG A 132 -24.65 -4.39 -20.19
CA ARG A 132 -23.88 -3.37 -19.46
C ARG A 132 -22.89 -4.03 -18.52
N LEU A 133 -21.59 -3.73 -18.68
CA LEU A 133 -20.56 -4.07 -17.69
C LEU A 133 -20.78 -3.23 -16.42
N VAL A 134 -21.01 -3.89 -15.29
CA VAL A 134 -21.31 -3.22 -14.00
C VAL A 134 -20.24 -3.46 -12.94
N ALA A 135 -19.40 -4.48 -13.11
CA ALA A 135 -18.20 -4.66 -12.31
C ALA A 135 -17.15 -5.49 -13.04
N VAL A 136 -15.89 -5.29 -12.68
CA VAL A 136 -14.77 -6.11 -13.12
C VAL A 136 -13.79 -6.30 -11.97
N SER A 137 -13.20 -7.48 -11.84
CA SER A 137 -12.00 -7.65 -11.02
C SER A 137 -10.86 -8.27 -11.80
N PHE A 138 -9.63 -7.94 -11.41
CA PHE A 138 -8.38 -8.43 -12.01
C PHE A 138 -7.60 -9.21 -10.96
N PHE A 139 -7.08 -10.37 -11.36
CA PHE A 139 -6.35 -11.27 -10.48
C PHE A 139 -5.28 -12.05 -11.26
N ASP A 140 -4.17 -12.36 -10.58
CA ASP A 140 -3.07 -13.13 -11.16
C ASP A 140 -3.14 -14.60 -10.78
N LEU A 141 -2.73 -15.46 -11.71
CA LEU A 141 -2.61 -16.91 -11.49
C LEU A 141 -1.18 -17.30 -11.15
N GLY A 142 -1.01 -17.94 -9.98
CA GLY A 142 0.17 -18.71 -9.61
C GLY A 142 0.03 -20.18 -10.03
N PHE A 143 0.88 -21.05 -9.49
CA PHE A 143 0.78 -22.50 -9.75
C PHE A 143 -0.29 -23.15 -8.85
N GLN A 144 -0.34 -22.75 -7.57
CA GLN A 144 -1.28 -23.24 -6.57
C GLN A 144 -2.09 -22.13 -5.90
N SER A 145 -1.83 -20.87 -6.25
CA SER A 145 -2.58 -19.74 -5.71
C SER A 145 -3.12 -18.79 -6.77
N ILE A 146 -4.09 -17.97 -6.37
CA ILE A 146 -4.48 -16.79 -7.13
C ILE A 146 -4.35 -15.55 -6.24
N ALA A 147 -4.06 -14.40 -6.84
CA ALA A 147 -3.91 -13.13 -6.12
C ALA A 147 -4.81 -12.05 -6.72
N SER A 148 -5.70 -11.49 -5.90
CA SER A 148 -6.57 -10.38 -6.29
C SER A 148 -5.77 -9.08 -6.35
N ILE A 149 -5.98 -8.30 -7.42
CA ILE A 149 -5.22 -7.07 -7.69
C ILE A 149 -6.13 -5.85 -7.53
N LEU A 150 -7.27 -5.86 -8.21
CA LEU A 150 -8.14 -4.70 -8.34
C LEU A 150 -9.58 -5.14 -8.58
N GLY A 151 -10.53 -4.58 -7.84
CA GLY A 151 -11.97 -4.76 -8.08
C GLY A 151 -12.67 -3.42 -8.33
N LEU A 152 -13.23 -3.22 -9.52
CA LEU A 152 -13.95 -2.02 -9.93
C LEU A 152 -15.45 -2.34 -10.06
N HIS A 153 -16.31 -1.43 -9.61
CA HIS A 153 -17.75 -1.57 -9.79
C HIS A 153 -18.45 -0.22 -9.96
N ASP A 154 -19.56 -0.26 -10.67
CA ASP A 154 -20.45 0.87 -10.83
C ASP A 154 -21.13 1.22 -9.49
N GLN A 155 -21.00 2.48 -9.07
CA GLN A 155 -21.54 2.97 -7.79
C GLN A 155 -23.07 3.00 -7.78
N ASP A 156 -23.73 3.04 -8.94
CA ASP A 156 -25.19 2.91 -9.06
C ASP A 156 -25.68 1.54 -8.55
N TYR A 157 -24.78 0.55 -8.45
CA TYR A 157 -25.05 -0.81 -8.03
C TYR A 157 -24.60 -1.12 -6.60
N GLN A 158 -24.32 -0.12 -5.76
CA GLN A 158 -23.86 -0.31 -4.36
C GLN A 158 -24.69 -1.32 -3.55
N LYS A 159 -26.03 -1.36 -3.74
CA LYS A 159 -26.95 -2.31 -3.06
C LYS A 159 -26.70 -3.80 -3.36
N TYR A 160 -25.84 -4.11 -4.34
CA TYR A 160 -25.44 -5.46 -4.72
C TYR A 160 -24.04 -5.84 -4.26
N SER A 161 -23.31 -4.92 -3.62
CA SER A 161 -21.96 -5.16 -3.10
C SER A 161 -21.02 -5.79 -4.15
N LEU A 162 -21.04 -5.25 -5.38
CA LEU A 162 -20.41 -5.90 -6.53
C LEU A 162 -18.89 -6.12 -6.36
N GLY A 163 -18.18 -5.25 -5.65
CA GLY A 163 -16.76 -5.48 -5.33
C GLY A 163 -16.53 -6.71 -4.44
N THR A 164 -17.40 -6.96 -3.45
CA THR A 164 -17.37 -8.22 -2.69
C THR A 164 -17.82 -9.39 -3.54
N TYR A 165 -18.81 -9.21 -4.41
CA TYR A 165 -19.30 -10.26 -5.28
C TYR A 165 -18.21 -10.79 -6.23
N THR A 166 -17.46 -9.91 -6.90
CA THR A 166 -16.34 -10.32 -7.78
C THR A 166 -15.26 -11.04 -7.01
N MET A 167 -14.92 -10.57 -5.80
CA MET A 167 -14.00 -11.26 -4.88
C MET A 167 -14.46 -12.70 -4.55
N LEU A 168 -15.77 -12.90 -4.34
CA LEU A 168 -16.31 -14.25 -4.09
C LEU A 168 -16.31 -15.13 -5.36
N LEU A 169 -16.50 -14.54 -6.54
CA LEU A 169 -16.39 -15.25 -7.82
C LEU A 169 -14.94 -15.69 -8.08
N GLU A 170 -13.94 -14.88 -7.71
CA GLU A 170 -12.52 -15.28 -7.76
C GLU A 170 -12.28 -16.53 -6.92
N ILE A 171 -12.85 -16.59 -5.70
CA ILE A 171 -12.74 -17.77 -4.84
C ILE A 171 -13.49 -18.98 -5.43
N GLU A 172 -14.67 -18.79 -6.02
CA GLU A 172 -15.37 -19.89 -6.72
C GLU A 172 -14.54 -20.44 -7.88
N TYR A 173 -13.94 -19.55 -8.69
CA TYR A 173 -13.01 -19.93 -9.75
C TYR A 173 -11.79 -20.67 -9.21
N ALA A 174 -11.18 -20.14 -8.14
CA ALA A 174 -10.00 -20.71 -7.52
C ALA A 174 -10.24 -22.17 -7.08
N LYS A 175 -11.35 -22.38 -6.38
CA LYS A 175 -11.78 -23.69 -5.92
C LYS A 175 -12.09 -24.64 -7.08
N ALA A 176 -12.79 -24.18 -8.11
CA ALA A 176 -13.12 -25.00 -9.28
C ALA A 176 -11.87 -25.44 -10.07
N LYS A 177 -10.77 -24.69 -9.98
CA LYS A 177 -9.49 -25.00 -10.61
C LYS A 177 -8.50 -25.76 -9.70
N GLY A 178 -8.88 -26.02 -8.44
CA GLY A 178 -8.03 -26.75 -7.50
C GLY A 178 -6.89 -25.92 -6.88
N PHE A 179 -6.97 -24.59 -6.93
CA PHE A 179 -6.03 -23.73 -6.21
C PHE A 179 -6.24 -23.88 -4.69
N THR A 180 -5.14 -23.79 -3.93
CA THR A 180 -5.11 -24.04 -2.49
C THR A 180 -5.08 -22.76 -1.66
N CYS A 181 -4.69 -21.63 -2.25
CA CYS A 181 -4.60 -20.34 -1.56
C CYS A 181 -5.19 -19.21 -2.41
N TYR A 182 -5.89 -18.30 -1.74
CA TYR A 182 -6.39 -17.04 -2.30
C TYR A 182 -5.75 -15.87 -1.56
N TYR A 183 -5.03 -15.01 -2.28
CA TYR A 183 -4.38 -13.82 -1.72
C TYR A 183 -5.17 -12.56 -2.10
N PRO A 184 -6.04 -12.02 -1.21
CA PRO A 184 -6.74 -10.75 -1.47
C PRO A 184 -5.88 -9.50 -1.25
N GLY A 185 -4.56 -9.67 -1.08
CA GLY A 185 -3.61 -8.60 -0.75
C GLY A 185 -3.48 -8.41 0.76
N TYR A 186 -3.76 -7.20 1.23
CA TYR A 186 -3.60 -6.80 2.62
C TYR A 186 -4.82 -6.03 3.15
N VAL A 187 -4.87 -5.90 4.47
CA VAL A 187 -5.62 -4.87 5.19
C VAL A 187 -4.64 -3.91 5.85
N VAL A 188 -5.11 -2.73 6.23
CA VAL A 188 -4.27 -1.74 6.91
C VAL A 188 -4.86 -1.43 8.28
N LEU A 189 -4.09 -1.61 9.34
CA LEU A 189 -4.48 -1.27 10.70
C LEU A 189 -3.83 0.06 11.09
N SER A 190 -4.64 1.03 11.49
CA SER A 190 -4.19 2.33 11.99
C SER A 190 -4.91 2.68 13.30
N ASN A 191 -4.55 3.82 13.89
CA ASN A 191 -5.29 4.40 15.02
C ASN A 191 -6.76 4.75 14.69
N LYS A 192 -7.14 4.79 13.41
CA LYS A 192 -8.54 5.01 12.96
C LYS A 192 -9.31 3.71 12.69
N GLY A 193 -8.67 2.55 12.89
CA GLY A 193 -9.23 1.24 12.62
C GLY A 193 -8.68 0.59 11.36
N TYR A 194 -9.42 -0.40 10.83
CA TYR A 194 -9.03 -1.19 9.66
C TYR A 194 -9.53 -0.58 8.36
N THR A 195 -8.62 -0.38 7.41
CA THR A 195 -8.94 -0.09 6.02
C THR A 195 -8.88 -1.37 5.19
N PHE A 196 -9.83 -1.54 4.26
CA PHE A 196 -10.09 -2.78 3.50
C PHE A 196 -10.57 -3.97 4.36
N ASP A 197 -11.17 -3.68 5.51
CA ASP A 197 -11.68 -4.63 6.51
C ASP A 197 -12.72 -5.64 5.97
N TYR A 198 -13.44 -5.32 4.89
CA TYR A 198 -14.39 -6.25 4.25
C TYR A 198 -13.76 -7.60 3.88
N LYS A 199 -12.44 -7.65 3.68
CA LYS A 199 -11.66 -8.87 3.41
C LYS A 199 -11.53 -9.78 4.63
N LEU A 200 -11.59 -9.22 5.85
CA LEU A 200 -11.50 -9.96 7.12
C LEU A 200 -12.69 -10.90 7.36
N ARG A 201 -13.75 -10.78 6.55
CA ARG A 201 -14.95 -11.62 6.60
C ARG A 201 -14.80 -12.96 5.88
N LEU A 202 -13.70 -13.17 5.15
CA LEU A 202 -13.39 -14.42 4.48
C LEU A 202 -13.15 -15.55 5.50
N ALA A 203 -13.51 -16.78 5.14
CA ALA A 203 -13.26 -17.94 5.99
C ALA A 203 -11.78 -18.38 5.88
N ASN A 204 -11.29 -19.15 6.86
CA ASN A 204 -9.93 -19.72 6.86
C ASN A 204 -8.84 -18.66 6.57
N LEU A 205 -9.04 -17.46 7.09
CA LEU A 205 -8.17 -16.33 6.83
C LEU A 205 -6.96 -16.39 7.77
N GLU A 206 -5.79 -16.26 7.18
CA GLU A 206 -4.51 -16.16 7.86
C GLU A 206 -3.89 -14.80 7.57
N TYR A 207 -3.14 -14.28 8.54
CA TYR A 207 -2.24 -13.15 8.33
C TYR A 207 -0.80 -13.61 8.39
N ARG A 208 0.09 -12.84 7.78
CA ARG A 208 1.54 -13.07 7.86
C ARG A 208 2.13 -12.22 8.98
N ASP A 209 2.74 -12.87 9.97
CA ASP A 209 3.39 -12.18 11.08
C ASP A 209 4.74 -11.56 10.69
N ILE A 210 5.33 -10.82 11.64
CA ILE A 210 6.65 -10.19 11.51
C ILE A 210 7.80 -11.20 11.34
N LEU A 211 7.64 -12.44 11.83
CA LEU A 211 8.62 -13.52 11.68
C LEU A 211 8.52 -14.18 10.30
N GLY A 212 7.41 -13.93 9.61
CA GLY A 212 7.13 -14.41 8.28
C GLY A 212 6.30 -15.67 8.19
N GLU A 213 5.71 -16.09 9.30
CA GLU A 213 4.80 -17.21 9.42
C GLU A 213 3.37 -16.80 9.15
N TRP A 214 2.58 -17.74 8.65
CA TRP A 214 1.15 -17.53 8.43
C TRP A 214 0.35 -18.09 9.59
N LYS A 215 -0.37 -17.22 10.30
CA LYS A 215 -1.16 -17.54 11.50
C LYS A 215 -2.64 -17.21 11.30
N PRO A 216 -3.56 -17.84 12.03
CA PRO A 216 -4.98 -17.48 12.00
C PRO A 216 -5.20 -15.98 12.27
N ILE A 217 -6.09 -15.33 11.51
CA ILE A 217 -6.37 -13.89 11.66
C ILE A 217 -6.81 -13.49 13.08
N SER A 218 -7.37 -14.42 13.86
CA SER A 218 -7.76 -14.19 15.25
C SER A 218 -6.60 -13.90 16.19
N GLU A 219 -5.36 -14.21 15.81
CA GLU A 219 -4.16 -13.98 16.65
C GLU A 219 -3.50 -12.61 16.41
N VAL A 220 -4.00 -11.82 15.45
CA VAL A 220 -3.43 -10.54 15.02
C VAL A 220 -3.34 -9.49 16.14
N GLU A 221 -4.21 -9.58 17.16
CA GLU A 221 -4.27 -8.60 18.25
C GLU A 221 -3.06 -8.66 19.20
N SER A 222 -2.26 -9.73 19.12
CA SER A 222 -1.11 -9.95 20.01
C SER A 222 0.20 -9.36 19.49
N GLU A 223 0.21 -8.76 18.29
CA GLU A 223 1.43 -8.26 17.66
C GLU A 223 1.74 -6.81 18.00
N TYR A 224 3.03 -6.47 17.98
CA TYR A 224 3.50 -5.10 18.06
C TYR A 224 3.57 -4.51 16.66
N TRP A 225 2.77 -3.47 16.41
CA TRP A 225 2.58 -2.92 15.07
C TRP A 225 3.42 -1.66 14.82
N ILE A 226 3.95 -1.52 13.60
CA ILE A 226 4.77 -0.36 13.21
C ILE A 226 4.10 0.98 13.49
N HIS A 227 2.80 1.11 13.24
CA HIS A 227 2.09 2.37 13.50
C HIS A 227 2.09 2.73 14.99
N GLN A 228 2.06 1.74 15.89
CA GLN A 228 2.14 1.97 17.35
C GLN A 228 3.54 2.45 17.73
N VAL A 229 4.60 1.85 17.14
CA VAL A 229 5.98 2.29 17.36
C VAL A 229 6.16 3.74 16.95
N LEU A 230 5.69 4.09 15.76
CA LEU A 230 5.81 5.45 15.24
C LEU A 230 5.05 6.44 16.10
N GLU A 231 3.85 6.09 16.56
CA GLU A 231 3.05 6.93 17.46
C GLU A 231 3.76 7.12 18.82
N GLU A 232 4.31 6.06 19.41
CA GLU A 232 5.09 6.14 20.65
C GLU A 232 6.32 7.07 20.50
N LYS A 233 7.04 6.94 19.37
CA LYS A 233 8.25 7.74 19.10
C LYS A 233 7.92 9.19 18.79
N LYS A 234 6.82 9.42 18.06
CA LYS A 234 6.26 10.73 17.78
C LYS A 234 5.95 11.46 19.09
N GLN A 235 5.16 10.83 19.99
CA GLN A 235 4.79 11.43 21.27
C GLN A 235 6.01 11.77 22.15
N ALA A 236 7.03 10.91 22.13
CA ALA A 236 8.29 11.16 22.84
C ALA A 236 9.05 12.38 22.28
N ILE A 237 9.07 12.56 20.96
CA ILE A 237 9.67 13.72 20.29
C ILE A 237 8.89 15.00 20.63
N GLU A 238 7.57 14.99 20.48
CA GLU A 238 6.70 16.13 20.77
C GLU A 238 6.85 16.61 22.21
N THR A 239 6.87 15.68 23.17
CA THR A 239 7.06 15.99 24.60
C THR A 239 8.37 16.78 24.84
N LEU A 240 9.45 16.42 24.16
CA LEU A 240 10.73 17.12 24.33
C LEU A 240 10.77 18.43 23.54
N PHE A 241 10.16 18.50 22.36
CA PHE A 241 10.03 19.77 21.65
C PHE A 241 9.24 20.81 22.45
N GLU A 242 8.14 20.42 23.08
CA GLU A 242 7.39 21.28 24.01
C GLU A 242 8.26 21.72 25.19
N LYS A 243 8.96 20.76 25.83
CA LYS A 243 9.82 21.04 26.99
C LYS A 243 10.92 22.06 26.68
N TYR A 244 11.51 22.00 25.50
CA TYR A 244 12.62 22.88 25.09
C TYR A 244 12.17 24.05 24.20
N ASN A 245 10.85 24.24 24.03
CA ASN A 245 10.25 25.29 23.20
C ASN A 245 10.83 25.33 21.77
N ILE A 246 10.94 24.15 21.15
CA ILE A 246 11.41 24.00 19.77
C ILE A 246 10.19 24.00 18.85
N ASP A 247 10.03 25.09 18.10
CA ASP A 247 9.05 25.12 17.01
C ASP A 247 9.39 24.06 15.97
N CYS A 248 8.38 23.26 15.61
CA CYS A 248 8.47 22.25 14.56
C CYS A 248 7.11 22.04 13.90
N GLN A 249 7.13 21.39 12.74
CA GLN A 249 5.95 20.92 12.04
C GLN A 249 6.08 19.41 11.81
N GLU A 250 5.10 18.64 12.27
CA GLU A 250 4.95 17.24 11.87
C GLU A 250 4.61 17.15 10.38
N VAL A 251 5.35 16.33 9.65
CA VAL A 251 5.09 16.05 8.24
C VAL A 251 4.83 14.55 8.06
N LEU A 252 3.67 14.23 7.51
CA LEU A 252 3.39 12.90 6.98
C LEU A 252 3.95 12.83 5.55
N TYR A 253 4.79 11.85 5.27
CA TYR A 253 5.62 11.76 4.08
C TYR A 253 5.36 10.47 3.27
N PRO A 254 4.30 10.40 2.47
CA PRO A 254 3.96 9.20 1.70
C PRO A 254 4.99 8.80 0.62
N TYR A 255 5.88 9.71 0.22
CA TYR A 255 6.95 9.44 -0.74
C TYR A 255 8.08 8.56 -0.20
N PHE A 256 8.08 8.25 1.10
CA PHE A 256 9.06 7.35 1.71
C PHE A 256 9.13 5.98 1.00
N ALA A 257 8.01 5.46 0.51
CA ALA A 257 8.00 4.19 -0.23
C ALA A 257 8.70 4.31 -1.60
N ILE A 258 8.63 5.49 -2.23
CA ILE A 258 9.28 5.78 -3.52
C ILE A 258 10.80 5.93 -3.35
N ALA A 259 11.27 6.37 -2.18
CA ALA A 259 12.70 6.43 -1.86
C ALA A 259 13.43 5.10 -2.10
N HIS A 260 12.75 3.96 -1.93
CA HIS A 260 13.31 2.62 -2.15
C HIS A 260 13.59 2.29 -3.62
N PHE A 261 13.05 3.06 -4.58
CA PHE A 261 13.39 2.95 -5.99
C PHE A 261 14.55 3.86 -6.39
N ILE A 262 14.90 4.84 -5.55
CA ILE A 262 15.92 5.84 -5.81
C ILE A 262 17.21 5.42 -5.12
N THR A 263 18.05 4.66 -5.82
CA THR A 263 19.25 4.05 -5.21
C THR A 263 20.51 4.90 -5.28
N HIS A 264 20.52 5.97 -6.08
CA HIS A 264 21.68 6.84 -6.29
C HIS A 264 21.69 8.07 -5.37
N TYR A 265 20.65 8.27 -4.57
CA TYR A 265 20.58 9.27 -3.51
C TYR A 265 20.35 8.60 -2.16
N GLN A 266 20.89 9.19 -1.10
CA GLN A 266 20.48 8.84 0.26
C GLN A 266 19.18 9.59 0.58
N CYS A 267 18.06 8.90 0.44
CA CYS A 267 16.74 9.49 0.57
C CYS A 267 16.20 9.44 2.01
N VAL A 268 15.29 10.35 2.34
CA VAL A 268 14.42 10.22 3.52
C VAL A 268 13.49 9.03 3.30
N SER A 269 13.48 8.06 4.21
CA SER A 269 12.80 6.77 4.04
C SER A 269 11.80 6.45 5.16
N THR A 270 11.40 7.46 5.94
CA THR A 270 10.39 7.34 7.00
C THR A 270 9.08 8.01 6.60
N ALA A 271 7.94 7.46 7.05
CA ALA A 271 6.64 8.08 6.77
C ALA A 271 6.36 9.34 7.59
N ILE A 272 7.08 9.59 8.70
CA ILE A 272 6.88 10.76 9.54
C ILE A 272 8.24 11.37 9.85
N TYR A 273 8.36 12.68 9.61
CA TYR A 273 9.48 13.47 10.09
C TYR A 273 8.98 14.79 10.65
N PHE A 274 9.81 15.43 11.46
CA PHE A 274 9.54 16.75 12.03
C PHE A 274 10.42 17.78 11.33
N LEU A 275 9.78 18.74 10.66
CA LEU A 275 10.44 19.89 10.06
C LEU A 275 10.72 20.94 11.14
N ILE A 276 11.99 21.30 11.33
CA ILE A 276 12.42 22.19 12.40
C ILE A 276 12.69 23.61 11.88
N SER A 277 13.34 23.72 10.73
CA SER A 277 13.60 24.98 10.03
C SER A 277 13.75 24.74 8.53
N GLU A 278 13.51 25.77 7.71
CA GLU A 278 13.76 25.75 6.27
C GLU A 278 14.49 27.03 5.84
N ARG A 279 15.59 26.89 5.09
CA ARG A 279 16.36 27.99 4.50
C ARG A 279 16.84 27.62 3.11
N HIS A 280 16.62 28.49 2.13
CA HIS A 280 17.09 28.29 0.75
C HIS A 280 16.76 26.89 0.17
N HIS A 281 15.55 26.37 0.44
CA HIS A 281 15.08 25.03 0.04
C HIS A 281 15.79 23.84 0.70
N GLN A 282 16.60 24.10 1.73
CA GLN A 282 17.16 23.09 2.62
C GLN A 282 16.36 23.07 3.92
N GLN A 283 15.95 21.89 4.34
CA GLN A 283 15.13 21.65 5.53
C GLN A 283 15.97 20.96 6.59
N LEU A 284 15.97 21.47 7.81
CA LEU A 284 16.47 20.74 8.97
C LEU A 284 15.33 19.86 9.50
N ILE A 285 15.56 18.55 9.55
CA ILE A 285 14.55 17.59 10.00
C ILE A 285 15.06 16.69 11.13
N LEU A 286 14.11 16.16 11.91
CA LEU A 286 14.28 15.03 12.81
C LEU A 286 13.35 13.90 12.40
N GLU A 287 13.88 12.68 12.29
CA GLU A 287 13.09 11.47 12.05
C GLU A 287 13.49 10.34 13.00
N TYR A 288 12.63 9.33 13.11
CA TYR A 288 12.95 8.06 13.76
C TYR A 288 12.98 6.91 12.74
N LEU A 289 14.14 6.27 12.66
CA LEU A 289 14.42 5.15 11.79
C LEU A 289 14.09 3.85 12.52
N ILE A 290 13.01 3.20 12.10
CA ILE A 290 12.51 1.99 12.78
C ILE A 290 13.50 0.83 12.65
N GLU A 291 14.15 0.65 11.49
CA GLU A 291 15.01 -0.53 11.26
C GLU A 291 16.29 -0.48 12.09
N GLU A 292 16.86 0.72 12.23
CA GLU A 292 18.07 1.00 13.00
C GLU A 292 17.77 1.28 14.48
N ALA A 293 16.51 1.56 14.81
CA ALA A 293 16.07 2.03 16.13
C ALA A 293 16.78 3.31 16.60
N THR A 294 17.04 4.23 15.67
CA THR A 294 17.78 5.48 15.89
C THR A 294 16.97 6.70 15.50
N TYR A 295 17.26 7.84 16.14
CA TYR A 295 16.85 9.16 15.71
C TYR A 295 17.91 9.75 14.79
N ARG A 296 17.49 10.38 13.69
CA ARG A 296 18.38 11.05 12.75
C ARG A 296 18.03 12.52 12.62
N VAL A 297 19.06 13.37 12.75
CA VAL A 297 18.98 14.81 12.48
C VAL A 297 19.80 15.07 11.21
N GLY A 298 19.21 15.76 10.25
CA GLY A 298 19.88 16.04 8.99
C GLY A 298 19.26 17.18 8.22
N TYR A 299 20.07 17.71 7.31
CA TYR A 299 19.63 18.67 6.30
C TYR A 299 19.21 17.93 5.04
N VAL A 300 17.99 18.18 4.59
CA VAL A 300 17.40 17.54 3.41
C VAL A 300 16.97 18.57 2.37
N SER A 301 16.93 18.16 1.11
CA SER A 301 16.44 19.00 0.02
C SER A 301 15.62 18.16 -0.97
N PRO A 302 14.75 18.80 -1.76
CA PRO A 302 14.08 18.14 -2.87
C PRO A 302 15.07 17.59 -3.88
N ILE A 303 14.80 16.37 -4.34
CA ILE A 303 15.50 15.83 -5.50
C ILE A 303 14.95 16.53 -6.75
N ASN A 304 15.78 17.35 -7.39
CA ASN A 304 15.49 18.00 -8.68
C ASN A 304 16.09 17.15 -9.82
N ASP A 305 15.45 16.02 -10.11
CA ASP A 305 15.86 15.11 -11.19
C ASP A 305 14.64 14.78 -12.06
N ILE A 306 14.74 15.04 -13.36
CA ILE A 306 13.62 14.90 -14.29
C ILE A 306 13.10 13.47 -14.39
N PHE A 307 13.96 12.46 -14.25
CA PHE A 307 13.55 11.06 -14.30
C PHE A 307 12.80 10.67 -13.03
N ILE A 308 13.23 11.18 -11.87
CA ILE A 308 12.55 10.97 -10.59
C ILE A 308 11.22 11.72 -10.57
N GLU A 309 11.16 12.93 -11.10
CA GLU A 309 9.91 13.68 -11.26
C GLU A 309 8.91 12.93 -12.12
N MET A 310 9.33 12.41 -13.28
CA MET A 310 8.48 11.56 -14.11
C MET A 310 8.01 10.30 -13.36
N MET A 311 8.91 9.64 -12.61
CA MET A 311 8.55 8.48 -11.80
C MET A 311 7.49 8.82 -10.72
N VAL A 312 7.65 9.96 -10.05
CA VAL A 312 6.75 10.47 -9.01
C VAL A 312 5.40 10.88 -9.59
N GLU A 313 5.37 11.52 -10.76
CA GLU A 313 4.14 11.87 -11.46
C GLU A 313 3.29 10.65 -11.81
N ASN A 314 3.93 9.50 -12.01
CA ASN A 314 3.26 8.25 -12.35
C ASN A 314 2.68 7.56 -11.11
N VAL A 315 3.26 7.75 -9.93
CA VAL A 315 2.74 7.25 -8.64
C VAL A 315 2.09 8.40 -7.88
N LYS A 316 0.89 8.81 -8.31
CA LYS A 316 0.18 9.91 -7.65
C LYS A 316 -0.31 9.48 -6.27
N LEU A 317 -0.16 10.41 -5.33
CA LEU A 317 -0.91 10.39 -4.08
C LEU A 317 -2.32 10.92 -4.36
N SER A 318 -3.32 10.42 -3.63
CA SER A 318 -4.68 10.96 -3.69
C SER A 318 -4.70 12.47 -3.41
N ASP A 319 -5.64 13.19 -4.06
CA ASP A 319 -5.89 14.62 -3.81
C ASP A 319 -6.13 14.94 -2.33
N LYS A 320 -6.57 13.95 -1.54
CA LYS A 320 -6.68 14.06 -0.08
C LYS A 320 -5.36 14.45 0.60
N PHE A 321 -4.23 14.00 0.07
CA PHE A 321 -2.89 14.35 0.55
C PHE A 321 -2.37 15.68 0.00
N ILE A 322 -3.03 16.24 -1.02
CA ILE A 322 -2.55 17.43 -1.74
C ILE A 322 -3.03 18.75 -1.10
N THR A 323 -4.12 18.70 -0.31
CA THR A 323 -4.87 19.88 0.17
C THR A 323 -4.56 20.32 1.60
N THR A 324 -3.67 19.62 2.30
CA THR A 324 -3.39 19.83 3.73
C THR A 324 -1.94 20.28 3.92
N SER A 325 -1.72 21.23 4.83
CA SER A 325 -0.40 21.83 5.12
C SER A 325 0.64 20.85 5.69
N HIS A 326 0.30 19.57 5.86
CA HIS A 326 1.06 18.55 6.60
C HIS A 326 1.80 17.54 5.70
N TYR A 327 1.82 17.76 4.38
CA TYR A 327 2.39 16.81 3.41
C TYR A 327 3.48 17.44 2.56
N TYR A 328 4.60 16.72 2.41
CA TYR A 328 5.66 17.09 1.47
C TYR A 328 5.52 16.35 0.14
N LYS A 329 5.65 17.09 -0.96
CA LYS A 329 5.21 16.65 -2.30
C LYS A 329 6.31 16.09 -3.20
N ARG A 330 7.55 16.00 -2.72
CA ARG A 330 8.71 15.59 -3.53
C ARG A 330 9.61 14.61 -2.77
N PRO A 331 10.28 13.68 -3.47
CA PRO A 331 11.39 12.92 -2.91
C PRO A 331 12.43 13.84 -2.27
N LEU A 332 12.84 13.52 -1.05
CA LEU A 332 13.84 14.26 -0.28
C LEU A 332 15.12 13.42 -0.21
N LYS A 333 16.26 14.07 -0.44
CA LYS A 333 17.59 13.50 -0.19
C LYS A 333 18.26 14.21 0.97
N TYR A 334 19.15 13.51 1.66
CA TYR A 334 20.09 14.13 2.58
C TYR A 334 21.15 14.90 1.79
N GLU A 335 21.33 16.16 2.14
CA GLU A 335 22.54 16.91 1.81
C GLU A 335 23.60 16.68 2.88
N GLU A 336 23.18 16.55 4.14
CA GLU A 336 24.04 16.24 5.27
C GLU A 336 23.27 15.48 6.34
N ILE A 337 23.86 14.39 6.86
CA ILE A 337 23.41 13.75 8.09
C ILE A 337 24.28 14.29 9.22
N VAL A 338 23.67 15.07 10.11
CA VAL A 338 24.37 15.75 11.20
C VAL A 338 24.57 14.82 12.39
N LEU A 339 23.57 14.00 12.69
CA LEU A 339 23.60 13.08 13.82
C LEU A 339 22.67 11.88 13.57
N GLU A 340 23.14 10.71 13.94
CA GLU A 340 22.32 9.51 14.10
C GLU A 340 22.61 8.90 15.47
N THR A 341 21.58 8.67 16.28
CA THR A 341 21.74 8.22 17.66
C THR A 341 20.54 7.44 18.17
N ILE A 342 20.76 6.48 19.06
CA ILE A 342 19.67 5.81 19.81
C ILE A 342 19.03 6.71 20.88
N SER A 343 19.67 7.84 21.21
CA SER A 343 19.27 8.72 22.31
C SER A 343 18.55 9.97 21.80
N LEU A 344 17.23 10.01 21.98
CA LEU A 344 16.43 11.20 21.64
C LEU A 344 16.95 12.48 22.32
N PRO A 345 17.30 12.49 23.63
CA PRO A 345 17.89 13.69 24.24
C PRO A 345 19.14 14.22 23.55
N GLN A 346 19.99 13.35 22.99
CA GLN A 346 21.15 13.77 22.21
C GLN A 346 20.74 14.42 20.89
N ALA A 347 19.74 13.86 20.19
CA ALA A 347 19.18 14.47 18.99
C ALA A 347 18.62 15.87 19.28
N ILE A 348 17.86 16.03 20.37
CA ILE A 348 17.32 17.32 20.80
C ILE A 348 18.44 18.32 21.13
N ALA A 349 19.48 17.90 21.86
CA ALA A 349 20.61 18.75 22.17
C ALA A 349 21.33 19.25 20.91
N LYS A 350 21.47 18.38 19.89
CA LYS A 350 22.08 18.76 18.63
C LYS A 350 21.22 19.76 17.85
N ILE A 351 19.90 19.60 17.85
CA ILE A 351 18.98 20.56 17.22
C ILE A 351 19.10 21.94 17.88
N LEU A 352 19.15 22.00 19.21
CA LEU A 352 19.35 23.26 19.94
C LEU A 352 20.67 23.92 19.59
N GLU A 353 21.76 23.15 19.47
CA GLU A 353 23.06 23.64 19.01
C GLU A 353 22.96 24.26 17.62
N LEU A 354 22.38 23.56 16.64
CA LEU A 354 22.22 24.05 15.26
C LEU A 354 21.38 25.33 15.18
N LYS A 355 20.29 25.42 15.95
CA LYS A 355 19.44 26.62 15.99
C LYS A 355 20.18 27.87 16.50
N VAL A 356 21.17 27.73 17.37
CA VAL A 356 22.01 28.86 17.83
C VAL A 356 22.89 29.42 16.72
N PHE A 357 23.33 28.57 15.78
CA PHE A 357 24.16 28.99 14.64
C PHE A 357 23.36 29.50 13.44
N GLU A 358 22.06 29.18 13.39
CA GLU A 358 21.16 29.71 12.35
C GLU A 358 20.65 31.12 12.69
N GLY A 359 20.51 31.49 13.98
CA GLY A 359 20.14 32.84 14.41
C GLY A 359 21.23 33.88 14.15
#